data_AF-A0A7V9W4A4-F1
#
_entry.id   AF-A0A7V9W4A4-F1
#
_cell.length_a   1.000
_cell.length_b   1.000
_cell.length_c   1.000
_cell.angle_alpha   90.00
_cell.angle_beta   90.00
_cell.angle_gamma   90.00
#
_symmetry.space_group_name_H-M   'P 1'
#
loop_
_entity.id
_entity.type
_entity.pdbx_description
1 polymer ?
#
loop_
_entity_poly.entity_id
_entity_poly.type
_entity_poly.pdbx_seq_one_letter_code
_entity_poly.pdbx_strand_id
1 'polypeptide(L)'
;MSEVEQQAPRPRAAEGEATAGNAVERYRYVLTDQEAYELRLWWRRLVMDDKTLKRYTQQRPYPRGVRATLRRSATIESVMLTEAFRHLWLTLESRAWTEAVNEGPNKRNQRLEVWSVIAAVVCELRDETFDAPLGKRLGEKRPKTVDTPRMSDLRFQQLLDCHSREELIRRFRRALKLADNAGISVVRLADMVALWDLEQRGQYRVKAAQRFAFVMSDAYFKARALKPAAGD
;
A
#
# COMPACT_ATOMS: atom_id res chain seq x y z
N MET A 1 -1.12 -39.09 23.74
CA MET A 1 -1.67 -37.73 23.91
C MET A 1 -0.79 -36.79 23.11
N SER A 2 -1.16 -36.54 21.85
CA SER A 2 -0.45 -35.61 20.97
C SER A 2 -1.48 -34.61 20.48
N GLU A 3 -1.39 -33.39 20.99
CA GLU A 3 -2.21 -32.26 20.56
C GLU A 3 -1.79 -31.88 19.15
N VAL A 4 -2.66 -32.17 18.19
CA VAL A 4 -2.56 -31.64 16.83
C VAL A 4 -3.07 -30.20 16.89
N GLU A 5 -2.13 -29.27 16.86
CA GLU A 5 -2.39 -27.83 16.77
C GLU A 5 -3.24 -27.55 15.52
N GLN A 6 -4.51 -27.26 15.74
CA GLN A 6 -5.48 -26.99 14.68
C GLN A 6 -5.15 -25.67 14.01
N GLN A 7 -4.52 -25.76 12.85
CA GLN A 7 -4.31 -24.67 11.94
C GLN A 7 -5.67 -24.09 11.53
N ALA A 8 -5.96 -22.88 12.02
CA ALA A 8 -7.22 -22.19 11.76
C ALA A 8 -7.49 -22.13 10.24
N PRO A 9 -8.69 -22.49 9.77
CA PRO A 9 -8.98 -22.54 8.35
C PRO A 9 -8.94 -21.13 7.76
N ARG A 10 -8.07 -20.93 6.77
CA ARG A 10 -8.07 -19.71 5.94
C ARG A 10 -9.45 -19.60 5.28
N PRO A 11 -10.20 -18.50 5.47
CA PRO A 11 -11.47 -18.33 4.78
C PRO A 11 -11.19 -18.26 3.27
N ARG A 12 -11.92 -19.08 2.50
CA ARG A 12 -11.89 -19.12 1.03
C ARG A 12 -12.27 -17.72 0.51
N ALA A 13 -11.28 -16.91 0.19
CA ALA A 13 -11.50 -15.70 -0.62
C ALA A 13 -12.13 -16.14 -1.96
N ALA A 14 -13.05 -15.34 -2.50
CA ALA A 14 -13.69 -15.60 -3.78
C ALA A 14 -12.59 -15.91 -4.83
N GLU A 15 -12.64 -17.11 -5.42
CA GLU A 15 -11.51 -17.72 -6.16
C GLU A 15 -10.99 -16.85 -7.33
N GLY A 16 -11.85 -15.98 -7.89
CA GLY A 16 -11.48 -14.98 -8.90
C GLY A 16 -10.67 -13.79 -8.37
N GLU A 17 -10.95 -13.33 -7.14
CA GLU A 17 -10.25 -12.23 -6.49
C GLU A 17 -8.87 -12.68 -5.97
N ALA A 18 -8.77 -13.93 -5.50
CA ALA A 18 -7.52 -14.55 -5.07
C ALA A 18 -6.53 -14.76 -6.23
N THR A 19 -7.01 -15.15 -7.41
CA THR A 19 -6.17 -15.36 -8.60
C THR A 19 -5.65 -14.05 -9.17
N ALA A 20 -6.50 -13.02 -9.28
CA ALA A 20 -6.10 -11.67 -9.71
C ALA A 20 -5.15 -11.01 -8.70
N GLY A 21 -5.43 -11.13 -7.39
CA GLY A 21 -4.56 -10.65 -6.32
C GLY A 21 -3.18 -11.32 -6.35
N ASN A 22 -3.13 -12.64 -6.45
CA ASN A 22 -1.87 -13.39 -6.57
C ASN A 22 -1.04 -12.96 -7.78
N ALA A 23 -1.66 -12.74 -8.95
CA ALA A 23 -0.96 -12.30 -10.15
C ALA A 23 -0.41 -10.86 -10.02
N VAL A 24 -1.16 -9.96 -9.38
CA VAL A 24 -0.75 -8.57 -9.16
C VAL A 24 0.28 -8.44 -8.05
N GLU A 25 0.25 -9.33 -7.05
CA GLU A 25 1.21 -9.43 -5.95
C GLU A 25 2.50 -10.18 -6.31
N ARG A 26 2.58 -10.84 -7.46
CA ARG A 26 3.85 -11.36 -8.02
C ARG A 26 4.87 -10.25 -8.28
N TYR A 27 4.43 -8.99 -8.36
CA TYR A 27 5.28 -7.82 -8.57
C TYR A 27 5.69 -7.11 -7.26
N ARG A 28 5.62 -7.79 -6.11
CA ARG A 28 6.20 -7.28 -4.86
C ARG A 28 7.72 -7.38 -4.90
N TYR A 29 8.39 -6.32 -4.50
CA TYR A 29 9.85 -6.22 -4.51
C TYR A 29 10.47 -6.25 -3.12
N VAL A 30 9.73 -5.82 -2.10
CA VAL A 30 10.25 -5.62 -0.74
C VAL A 30 9.43 -6.38 0.30
N LEU A 31 8.09 -6.26 0.28
CA LEU A 31 7.25 -6.88 1.31
C LEU A 31 7.23 -8.40 1.17
N THR A 32 7.37 -9.08 2.31
CA THR A 32 7.15 -10.52 2.43
C THR A 32 5.67 -10.90 2.26
N ASP A 33 5.39 -12.18 2.05
CA ASP A 33 4.03 -12.73 1.98
C ASP A 33 3.23 -12.46 3.25
N GLN A 34 3.87 -12.64 4.40
CA GLN A 34 3.22 -12.46 5.68
C GLN A 34 2.94 -10.97 5.98
N GLU A 35 3.88 -10.07 5.68
CA GLU A 35 3.67 -8.62 5.80
C GLU A 35 2.53 -8.13 4.91
N ALA A 36 2.50 -8.58 3.65
CA ALA A 36 1.44 -8.23 2.70
C ALA A 36 0.07 -8.72 3.18
N TYR A 37 -0.01 -9.95 3.68
CA TYR A 37 -1.24 -10.54 4.21
C TYR A 37 -1.77 -9.75 5.42
N GLU A 38 -0.93 -9.50 6.42
CA GLU A 38 -1.34 -8.82 7.65
C GLU A 38 -1.67 -7.34 7.40
N LEU A 39 -0.93 -6.66 6.53
CA LEU A 39 -1.24 -5.30 6.11
C LEU A 39 -2.64 -5.23 5.46
N ARG A 40 -2.93 -6.14 4.53
CA ARG A 40 -4.24 -6.15 3.86
C ARG A 40 -5.35 -6.43 4.85
N LEU A 41 -5.18 -7.40 5.73
CA LEU A 41 -6.18 -7.73 6.75
C LEU A 41 -6.44 -6.52 7.67
N TRP A 42 -5.39 -5.88 8.16
CA TRP A 42 -5.49 -4.65 8.95
C TRP A 42 -6.22 -3.53 8.20
N TRP A 43 -5.87 -3.30 6.93
CA TRP A 43 -6.50 -2.26 6.12
C TRP A 43 -7.99 -2.56 5.88
N ARG A 44 -8.35 -3.82 5.58
CA ARG A 44 -9.75 -4.23 5.43
C ARG A 44 -10.56 -3.92 6.68
N ARG A 45 -10.00 -4.17 7.87
CA ARG A 45 -10.66 -3.84 9.14
C ARG A 45 -10.82 -2.33 9.36
N LEU A 46 -9.97 -1.49 8.78
CA LEU A 46 -10.11 -0.02 8.85
C LEU A 46 -11.17 0.54 7.90
N VAL A 47 -11.41 -0.14 6.77
CA VAL A 47 -12.18 0.42 5.65
C VAL A 47 -13.54 -0.24 5.47
N MET A 48 -13.64 -1.55 5.65
CA MET A 48 -14.84 -2.34 5.38
C MET A 48 -15.81 -2.33 6.58
N ASP A 49 -17.09 -2.50 6.28
CA ASP A 49 -18.11 -2.75 7.28
C ASP A 49 -18.11 -4.24 7.72
N ASP A 50 -18.84 -4.55 8.79
CA ASP A 50 -18.89 -5.90 9.36
C ASP A 50 -19.38 -6.95 8.35
N LYS A 51 -20.38 -6.61 7.54
CA LYS A 51 -20.97 -7.51 6.54
C LYS A 51 -19.96 -7.89 5.46
N THR A 52 -19.21 -6.91 4.95
CA THR A 52 -18.21 -7.14 3.89
C THR A 52 -16.97 -7.83 4.44
N LEU A 53 -16.53 -7.45 5.64
CA LEU A 53 -15.33 -7.98 6.27
C LEU A 53 -15.42 -9.48 6.61
N LYS A 54 -16.61 -9.97 6.97
CA LYS A 54 -16.88 -11.39 7.26
C LYS A 54 -16.50 -12.34 6.13
N ARG A 55 -16.41 -11.86 4.89
CA ARG A 55 -15.93 -12.64 3.74
C ARG A 55 -14.44 -13.00 3.82
N TYR A 56 -13.67 -12.23 4.60
CA TYR A 56 -12.21 -12.33 4.66
C TYR A 56 -11.68 -12.68 6.04
N THR A 57 -12.41 -12.37 7.12
CA THR A 57 -11.96 -12.64 8.49
C THR A 57 -13.13 -12.68 9.46
N GLN A 58 -12.95 -13.38 10.58
CA GLN A 58 -13.87 -13.37 11.72
C GLN A 58 -13.62 -12.18 12.67
N GLN A 59 -12.57 -11.40 12.43
CA GLN A 59 -12.27 -10.21 13.23
C GLN A 59 -13.27 -9.09 12.96
N ARG A 60 -13.56 -8.29 13.98
CA ARG A 60 -14.46 -7.14 13.87
C ARG A 60 -13.76 -5.95 13.17
N PRO A 61 -14.52 -5.12 12.43
CA PRO A 61 -13.98 -3.87 11.89
C PRO A 61 -13.59 -2.93 13.02
N TYR A 62 -12.60 -2.07 12.77
CA TYR A 62 -12.22 -1.02 13.71
C TYR A 62 -13.28 0.09 13.73
N PRO A 63 -13.45 0.80 14.85
CA PRO A 63 -14.31 1.98 14.91
C PRO A 63 -13.89 3.02 13.85
N ARG A 64 -14.87 3.71 13.24
CA ARG A 64 -14.61 4.72 12.19
C ARG A 64 -13.63 5.82 12.63
N GLY A 65 -13.62 6.17 13.91
CA GLY A 65 -12.70 7.15 14.50
C GLY A 65 -11.23 6.77 14.37
N VAL A 66 -10.91 5.46 14.41
CA VAL A 66 -9.53 4.95 14.33
C VAL A 66 -8.88 5.33 13.01
N ARG A 67 -9.57 5.07 11.89
CA ARG A 67 -9.11 5.47 10.55
C ARG A 67 -9.08 7.00 10.39
N ALA A 68 -10.09 7.70 10.91
CA ALA A 68 -10.17 9.15 10.78
C ALA A 68 -8.99 9.86 11.48
N THR A 69 -8.58 9.37 12.65
CA THR A 69 -7.40 9.88 13.36
C THR A 69 -6.13 9.66 12.55
N LEU A 70 -5.92 8.45 12.00
CA LEU A 70 -4.75 8.15 11.15
C LEU A 70 -4.66 9.05 9.90
N ARG A 71 -5.78 9.35 9.24
CA ARG A 71 -5.81 10.25 8.08
C ARG A 71 -5.48 11.70 8.43
N ARG A 72 -5.75 12.14 9.67
CA ARG A 72 -5.47 13.51 10.14
C ARG A 72 -4.03 13.68 10.62
N SER A 73 -3.34 12.60 10.98
CA SER A 73 -1.92 12.63 11.36
C SER A 73 -1.07 13.21 10.24
N ALA A 74 -0.26 14.23 10.58
CA ALA A 74 0.53 15.02 9.63
C ALA A 74 2.02 14.67 9.65
N THR A 75 2.52 14.13 10.75
CA THR A 75 3.91 13.70 10.94
C THR A 75 4.01 12.20 11.22
N ILE A 76 5.19 11.62 11.07
CA ILE A 76 5.43 10.19 11.33
C ILE A 76 5.16 9.86 12.80
N GLU A 77 5.62 10.70 13.73
CA GLU A 77 5.40 10.52 15.16
C GLU A 77 3.91 10.52 15.50
N SER A 78 3.16 11.45 14.90
CA SER A 78 1.70 11.50 15.09
C SER A 78 0.97 10.27 14.51
N VAL A 79 1.56 9.57 13.54
CA VAL A 79 1.06 8.29 13.02
C VAL A 79 1.39 7.16 14.00
N MET A 80 2.63 7.11 14.49
CA MET A 80 3.09 6.10 15.45
C MET A 80 2.24 6.06 16.72
N LEU A 81 1.75 7.21 17.16
CA LEU A 81 0.92 7.34 18.36
C LEU A 81 -0.55 6.95 18.16
N THR A 82 -0.98 6.66 16.92
CA THR A 82 -2.37 6.29 16.66
C THR A 82 -2.68 4.87 17.10
N GLU A 83 -3.94 4.65 17.51
CA GLU A 83 -4.44 3.30 17.76
C GLU A 83 -4.37 2.43 16.50
N ALA A 84 -4.67 3.01 15.34
CA ALA A 84 -4.62 2.33 14.05
C ALA A 84 -3.23 1.73 13.78
N PHE A 85 -2.17 2.52 13.98
CA PHE A 85 -0.81 2.06 13.76
C PHE A 85 -0.38 1.02 14.80
N ARG A 86 -0.71 1.21 16.09
CA ARG A 86 -0.41 0.22 17.12
C ARG A 86 -0.96 -1.17 16.78
N HIS A 87 -2.20 -1.24 16.30
CA HIS A 87 -2.80 -2.51 15.87
C HIS A 87 -2.02 -3.18 14.74
N LEU A 88 -1.57 -2.41 13.75
CA LEU A 88 -0.74 -2.92 12.65
C LEU A 88 0.61 -3.41 13.18
N TRP A 89 1.29 -2.58 13.97
CA TRP A 89 2.62 -2.86 14.51
C TRP A 89 2.64 -4.16 15.32
N LEU A 90 1.71 -4.32 16.27
CA LEU A 90 1.62 -5.54 17.10
C LEU A 90 1.35 -6.79 16.27
N THR A 91 0.55 -6.67 15.20
CA THR A 91 0.25 -7.79 14.30
C THR A 91 1.49 -8.21 13.51
N LEU A 92 2.24 -7.24 12.98
CA LEU A 92 3.48 -7.53 12.25
C LEU A 92 4.57 -8.11 13.15
N GLU A 93 4.75 -7.53 14.34
CA GLU A 93 5.73 -7.99 15.33
C GLU A 93 5.46 -9.44 15.77
N SER A 94 4.19 -9.78 16.01
CA SER A 94 3.82 -11.13 16.45
C SER A 94 3.76 -12.18 15.35
N ARG A 95 3.49 -11.79 14.09
CA ARG A 95 3.17 -12.75 13.01
C ARG A 95 4.12 -12.72 11.82
N ALA A 96 4.65 -11.55 11.47
CA ALA A 96 5.50 -11.39 10.29
C ALA A 96 6.98 -11.34 10.65
N TRP A 97 7.31 -10.96 11.89
CA TRP A 97 8.68 -10.69 12.33
C TRP A 97 9.11 -11.55 13.51
N THR A 98 8.73 -12.83 13.50
CA THR A 98 9.00 -13.78 14.58
C THR A 98 10.50 -13.89 14.94
N GLU A 99 11.38 -13.69 13.96
CA GLU A 99 12.85 -13.70 14.15
C GLU A 99 13.44 -12.34 14.57
N ALA A 100 12.63 -11.28 14.56
CA ALA A 100 13.10 -9.91 14.81
C ALA A 100 13.26 -9.56 16.29
N VAL A 101 12.93 -10.49 17.20
CA VAL A 101 13.16 -10.34 18.64
C VAL A 101 14.66 -10.08 18.95
N ASN A 102 15.55 -10.54 18.06
CA ASN A 102 17.00 -10.36 18.18
C ASN A 102 17.55 -9.20 17.32
N GLU A 103 16.69 -8.40 16.69
CA GLU A 103 17.16 -7.27 15.88
C GLU A 103 17.61 -6.10 16.75
N GLY A 104 18.80 -5.55 16.42
CA GLY A 104 19.30 -4.35 17.09
C GLY A 104 18.35 -3.14 16.95
N PRO A 105 18.40 -2.18 17.88
CA PRO A 105 17.45 -1.06 17.98
C PRO A 105 17.33 -0.25 16.68
N ASN A 106 18.41 -0.16 15.90
CA ASN A 106 18.42 0.55 14.62
C ASN A 106 17.47 -0.05 13.58
N LYS A 107 17.37 -1.38 13.48
CA LYS A 107 16.46 -2.04 12.52
C LYS A 107 15.01 -1.86 12.95
N ARG A 108 14.73 -1.99 14.24
CA ARG A 108 13.39 -1.76 14.81
C ARG A 108 12.91 -0.33 14.56
N ASN A 109 13.77 0.67 14.77
CA ASN A 109 13.46 2.07 14.50
C ASN A 109 13.19 2.30 13.00
N GLN A 110 13.99 1.73 12.10
CA GLN A 110 13.75 1.81 10.66
C GLN A 110 12.40 1.20 10.28
N ARG A 111 12.04 0.04 10.85
CA ARG A 111 10.72 -0.57 10.64
C ARG A 111 9.59 0.32 11.14
N LEU A 112 9.72 0.92 12.32
CA LEU A 112 8.72 1.85 12.85
C LEU A 112 8.48 3.01 11.87
N GLU A 113 9.54 3.62 11.37
CA GLU A 113 9.47 4.75 10.43
C GLU A 113 8.80 4.34 9.11
N VAL A 114 9.30 3.30 8.42
CA VAL A 114 8.76 2.90 7.11
C VAL A 114 7.30 2.42 7.21
N TRP A 115 6.96 1.67 8.25
CA TRP A 115 5.59 1.18 8.42
C TRP A 115 4.61 2.28 8.83
N SER A 116 5.10 3.33 9.50
CA SER A 116 4.29 4.53 9.76
C SER A 116 3.96 5.25 8.45
N VAL A 117 4.93 5.37 7.55
CA VAL A 117 4.71 5.94 6.20
C VAL A 117 3.73 5.09 5.40
N ILE A 118 3.90 3.76 5.41
CA ILE A 118 2.98 2.82 4.76
C ILE A 118 1.56 3.04 5.29
N ALA A 119 1.36 3.00 6.61
CA ALA A 119 0.06 3.20 7.23
C ALA A 119 -0.58 4.55 6.86
N ALA A 120 0.22 5.63 6.90
CA ALA A 120 -0.22 6.98 6.56
C ALA A 120 -0.69 7.13 5.11
N VAL A 121 -0.10 6.35 4.19
CA VAL A 121 -0.41 6.35 2.76
C VAL A 121 -1.60 5.44 2.45
N VAL A 122 -1.57 4.18 2.87
CA VAL A 122 -2.60 3.20 2.45
C VAL A 122 -3.96 3.45 3.09
N CYS A 123 -4.03 4.12 4.25
CA CYS A 123 -5.29 4.45 4.91
C CYS A 123 -6.18 5.42 4.10
N GLU A 124 -5.61 6.10 3.12
CA GLU A 124 -6.34 6.98 2.21
C GLU A 124 -7.29 6.19 1.29
N LEU A 125 -6.89 4.97 0.90
CA LEU A 125 -7.65 4.10 -0.01
C LEU A 125 -9.03 3.74 0.55
N ARG A 126 -10.04 3.79 -0.30
CA ARG A 126 -11.46 3.53 0.05
C ARG A 126 -11.93 2.14 -0.36
N ASP A 127 -11.30 1.57 -1.37
CA ASP A 127 -11.49 0.21 -1.84
C ASP A 127 -10.14 -0.36 -2.30
N GLU A 128 -10.09 -1.67 -2.50
CA GLU A 128 -8.96 -2.36 -3.10
C GLU A 128 -9.48 -3.05 -4.37
N THR A 129 -8.89 -2.72 -5.51
CA THR A 129 -9.02 -3.51 -6.74
C THR A 129 -7.65 -3.76 -7.34
N PHE A 130 -7.58 -4.69 -8.28
CA PHE A 130 -6.34 -5.13 -8.92
C PHE A 130 -6.17 -4.54 -10.34
N ASP A 131 -6.93 -3.49 -10.66
CA ASP A 131 -7.05 -2.98 -12.04
C ASP A 131 -5.77 -2.31 -12.56
N ALA A 132 -5.06 -1.59 -11.68
CA ALA A 132 -3.92 -0.77 -12.08
C ALA A 132 -2.97 -0.41 -10.91
N PRO A 133 -1.65 -0.33 -11.16
CA PRO A 133 -0.74 0.37 -10.25
C PRO A 133 -1.03 1.87 -10.20
N LEU A 134 -0.56 2.52 -9.12
CA LEU A 134 -0.71 3.97 -8.94
C LEU A 134 -0.18 4.77 -10.16
N GLY A 135 1.02 4.45 -10.66
CA GLY A 135 1.59 5.13 -11.83
C GLY A 135 0.64 5.15 -13.04
N LYS A 136 0.01 4.01 -13.36
CA LYS A 136 -0.99 3.90 -14.43
C LYS A 136 -2.18 4.82 -14.18
N ARG A 137 -2.78 4.78 -12.97
CA ARG A 137 -3.91 5.66 -12.61
C ARG A 137 -3.58 7.15 -12.74
N LEU A 138 -2.34 7.53 -12.43
CA LEU A 138 -1.89 8.93 -12.54
C LEU A 138 -1.71 9.38 -13.99
N GLY A 139 -1.27 8.46 -14.87
CA GLY A 139 -1.05 8.72 -16.30
C GLY A 139 -2.31 8.60 -17.16
N GLU A 140 -3.36 7.94 -16.66
CA GLU A 140 -4.67 7.88 -17.30
C GLU A 140 -5.23 9.29 -17.56
N LYS A 141 -5.93 9.45 -18.68
CA LYS A 141 -6.62 10.71 -19.01
C LYS A 141 -7.75 10.96 -18.02
N ARG A 142 -8.00 12.23 -17.73
CA ARG A 142 -9.16 12.63 -16.92
C ARG A 142 -10.45 12.33 -17.71
N PRO A 143 -11.51 11.82 -17.07
CA PRO A 143 -12.77 11.51 -17.74
C PRO A 143 -13.42 12.70 -18.48
N LYS A 144 -13.07 13.94 -18.09
CA LYS A 144 -13.66 15.18 -18.61
C LYS A 144 -12.68 16.03 -19.42
N THR A 145 -11.52 15.50 -19.82
CA THR A 145 -10.51 16.28 -20.55
C THR A 145 -9.84 15.42 -21.59
N VAL A 146 -9.83 15.89 -22.84
CA VAL A 146 -9.46 15.07 -24.03
C VAL A 146 -7.99 14.63 -24.02
N ASP A 147 -7.10 15.35 -23.32
CA ASP A 147 -5.67 15.04 -23.39
C ASP A 147 -4.83 15.34 -22.13
N THR A 148 -5.46 15.54 -20.98
CA THR A 148 -4.71 15.82 -19.74
C THR A 148 -4.69 14.59 -18.83
N PRO A 149 -3.49 14.10 -18.43
CA PRO A 149 -3.40 13.03 -17.44
C PRO A 149 -3.96 13.49 -16.08
N ARG A 150 -4.30 12.54 -15.20
CA ARG A 150 -4.78 12.87 -13.85
C ARG A 150 -3.76 13.71 -13.08
N MET A 151 -2.48 13.34 -13.18
CA MET A 151 -1.34 14.12 -12.68
C MET A 151 -0.49 14.63 -13.85
N SER A 152 -0.10 15.90 -13.82
CA SER A 152 0.83 16.48 -14.81
C SER A 152 2.26 15.95 -14.64
N ASP A 153 3.03 15.89 -15.72
CA ASP A 153 4.42 15.42 -15.74
C ASP A 153 5.31 16.08 -14.68
N LEU A 154 5.23 17.40 -14.54
CA LEU A 154 6.03 18.14 -13.55
C LEU A 154 5.75 17.67 -12.11
N ARG A 155 4.47 17.46 -11.76
CA ARG A 155 4.08 16.96 -10.42
C ARG A 155 4.45 15.50 -10.23
N PHE A 156 4.43 14.73 -11.31
CA PHE A 156 4.86 13.34 -11.31
C PHE A 156 6.38 13.24 -11.10
N GLN A 157 7.19 14.04 -11.80
CA GLN A 157 8.63 14.15 -11.55
C GLN A 157 8.92 14.55 -10.10
N GLN A 158 8.23 15.57 -9.58
CA GLN A 158 8.34 15.95 -8.16
C GLN A 158 7.98 14.81 -7.20
N LEU A 159 7.03 13.93 -7.56
CA LEU A 159 6.72 12.72 -6.78
C LEU A 159 7.89 11.73 -6.79
N LEU A 160 8.59 11.57 -7.91
CA LEU A 160 9.75 10.70 -8.00
C LEU A 160 10.96 11.27 -7.25
N ASP A 161 11.14 12.59 -7.29
CA ASP A 161 12.24 13.32 -6.65
C ASP A 161 11.94 13.67 -5.19
N CYS A 162 11.23 12.81 -4.45
CA CYS A 162 11.03 13.00 -3.02
C CYS A 162 12.21 12.46 -2.20
N HIS A 163 12.63 13.26 -1.22
CA HIS A 163 13.84 13.01 -0.42
C HIS A 163 13.56 12.82 1.07
N SER A 164 12.32 13.07 1.52
CA SER A 164 11.89 12.85 2.89
C SER A 164 10.62 12.00 2.96
N ARG A 165 10.44 11.29 4.07
CA ARG A 165 9.26 10.45 4.32
C ARG A 165 7.98 11.27 4.45
N GLU A 166 8.04 12.43 5.09
CA GLU A 166 6.91 13.37 5.22
C GLU A 166 6.54 13.97 3.86
N GLU A 167 7.53 14.24 3.03
CA GLU A 167 7.33 14.66 1.64
C GLU A 167 6.65 13.56 0.83
N LEU A 168 7.12 12.31 0.95
CA LEU A 168 6.50 11.14 0.34
C LEU A 168 5.03 11.02 0.76
N ILE A 169 4.72 11.06 2.06
CA ILE A 169 3.34 11.00 2.59
C ILE A 169 2.47 12.07 1.92
N ARG A 170 2.93 13.33 1.91
CA ARG A 170 2.16 14.45 1.33
C ARG A 170 1.92 14.25 -0.16
N ARG A 171 2.94 13.84 -0.92
CA ARG A 171 2.83 13.67 -2.37
C ARG A 171 1.99 12.44 -2.74
N PHE A 172 2.14 11.32 -2.03
CA PHE A 172 1.30 10.14 -2.19
C PHE A 172 -0.17 10.42 -1.84
N ARG A 173 -0.46 11.12 -0.74
CA ARG A 173 -1.84 11.53 -0.41
C ARG A 173 -2.48 12.37 -1.52
N ARG A 174 -1.71 13.29 -2.13
CA ARG A 174 -2.19 14.08 -3.27
C ARG A 174 -2.38 13.22 -4.52
N ALA A 175 -1.44 12.34 -4.82
CA ALA A 175 -1.52 11.41 -5.94
C ALA A 175 -2.75 10.49 -5.83
N LEU A 176 -2.99 9.92 -4.65
CA LEU A 176 -4.15 9.07 -4.38
C LEU A 176 -5.46 9.84 -4.55
N LYS A 177 -5.53 11.10 -4.11
CA LYS A 177 -6.71 11.95 -4.36
C LYS A 177 -6.99 12.16 -5.85
N LEU A 178 -5.95 12.30 -6.68
CA LEU A 178 -6.11 12.38 -8.14
C LEU A 178 -6.52 11.04 -8.77
N ALA A 179 -6.16 9.93 -8.14
CA ALA A 179 -6.60 8.58 -8.48
C ALA A 179 -7.89 8.15 -7.75
N ASP A 180 -8.72 9.11 -7.30
CA ASP A 180 -9.98 8.90 -6.58
C ASP A 180 -9.91 8.10 -5.27
N ASN A 181 -8.69 7.84 -4.77
CA ASN A 181 -8.38 6.95 -3.64
C ASN A 181 -8.96 5.54 -3.80
N ALA A 182 -9.09 5.07 -5.04
CA ALA A 182 -9.76 3.83 -5.37
C ALA A 182 -9.00 3.07 -6.46
N GLY A 183 -9.29 1.79 -6.55
CA GLY A 183 -8.87 0.95 -7.66
C GLY A 183 -7.36 0.70 -7.76
N ILE A 184 -6.69 0.67 -6.60
CA ILE A 184 -5.26 0.41 -6.43
C ILE A 184 -5.11 -0.67 -5.35
N SER A 185 -4.22 -1.63 -5.59
CA SER A 185 -3.90 -2.64 -4.57
C SER A 185 -3.17 -2.01 -3.36
N VAL A 186 -3.68 -2.29 -2.17
CA VAL A 186 -3.12 -1.83 -0.89
C VAL A 186 -1.69 -2.33 -0.73
N VAL A 187 -1.46 -3.60 -1.05
CA VAL A 187 -0.16 -4.26 -0.94
C VAL A 187 0.84 -3.67 -1.92
N ARG A 188 0.46 -3.44 -3.18
CA ARG A 188 1.36 -2.80 -4.16
C ARG A 188 1.71 -1.37 -3.78
N LEU A 189 0.74 -0.63 -3.23
CA LEU A 189 0.97 0.73 -2.76
C LEU A 189 1.98 0.75 -1.60
N ALA A 190 1.85 -0.17 -0.65
CA ALA A 190 2.80 -0.32 0.44
C ALA A 190 4.17 -0.79 -0.02
N ASP A 191 4.23 -1.73 -0.96
CA ASP A 191 5.48 -2.22 -1.53
C ASP A 191 6.25 -1.11 -2.26
N MET A 192 5.55 -0.20 -2.95
CA MET A 192 6.17 0.98 -3.55
C MET A 192 6.76 1.94 -2.51
N VAL A 193 6.08 2.15 -1.37
CA VAL A 193 6.61 2.96 -0.27
C VAL A 193 7.85 2.31 0.34
N ALA A 194 7.80 1.00 0.57
CA ALA A 194 8.93 0.24 1.09
C ALA A 194 10.12 0.24 0.13
N LEU A 195 9.86 0.14 -1.18
CA LEU A 195 10.88 0.22 -2.22
C LEU A 195 11.53 1.60 -2.27
N TRP A 196 10.75 2.67 -2.17
CA TRP A 196 11.29 4.03 -2.06
C TRP A 196 12.20 4.17 -0.82
N ASP A 197 11.75 3.71 0.35
CA ASP A 197 12.54 3.84 1.60
C ASP A 197 13.83 3.00 1.56
N LEU A 198 13.81 1.85 0.89
CA LEU A 198 15.00 1.04 0.63
C LEU A 198 16.01 1.79 -0.24
N GLU A 199 15.56 2.44 -1.31
CA GLU A 199 16.41 3.21 -2.23
C GLU A 199 16.99 4.47 -1.57
N GLN A 200 16.23 5.18 -0.74
CA GLN A 200 16.73 6.33 0.03
C GLN A 200 17.88 5.94 0.97
N ARG A 201 17.94 4.67 1.40
CA ARG A 201 19.02 4.13 2.22
C ARG A 201 20.20 3.60 1.39
N GLY A 202 20.22 3.86 0.09
CA GLY A 202 21.25 3.40 -0.84
C GLY A 202 21.15 1.92 -1.22
N GLN A 203 20.09 1.22 -0.79
CA GLN A 203 19.90 -0.21 -1.06
C GLN A 203 19.12 -0.42 -2.36
N TYR A 204 19.74 -0.06 -3.48
CA TYR A 204 19.09 -0.17 -4.77
C TYR A 204 18.90 -1.63 -5.21
N ARG A 205 17.76 -1.91 -5.84
CA ARG A 205 17.57 -3.17 -6.57
C ARG A 205 18.58 -3.26 -7.72
N VAL A 206 19.13 -4.47 -7.90
CA VAL A 206 20.11 -4.78 -8.96
C VAL A 206 19.52 -4.49 -10.34
N LYS A 207 18.27 -4.91 -10.57
CA LYS A 207 17.56 -4.66 -11.82
C LYS A 207 16.96 -3.25 -11.82
N ALA A 208 17.40 -2.38 -12.73
CA ALA A 208 16.87 -1.02 -12.87
C ALA A 208 15.35 -1.00 -13.11
N ALA A 209 14.82 -2.01 -13.81
CA ALA A 209 13.38 -2.17 -14.05
C ALA A 209 12.55 -2.44 -12.77
N GLN A 210 13.21 -2.74 -11.65
CA GLN A 210 12.59 -2.96 -10.34
C GLN A 210 12.81 -1.79 -9.38
N ARG A 211 13.31 -0.66 -9.87
CA ARG A 211 13.53 0.53 -9.06
C ARG A 211 12.29 1.40 -9.00
N PHE A 212 12.10 2.11 -7.89
CA PHE A 212 10.91 2.91 -7.59
C PHE A 212 10.55 3.85 -8.75
N ALA A 213 11.50 4.66 -9.19
CA ALA A 213 11.27 5.66 -10.23
C ALA A 213 10.89 5.01 -11.58
N PHE A 214 11.51 3.88 -11.92
CA PHE A 214 11.21 3.16 -13.16
C PHE A 214 9.83 2.52 -13.11
N VAL A 215 9.52 1.76 -12.05
CA VAL A 215 8.23 1.07 -11.88
C VAL A 215 7.06 2.06 -11.97
N MET A 216 7.23 3.24 -11.36
CA MET A 216 6.25 4.33 -11.47
C MET A 216 6.16 4.91 -12.87
N SER A 217 7.30 5.26 -13.47
CA SER A 217 7.37 5.92 -14.77
C SER A 217 6.86 5.04 -15.90
N ASP A 218 7.25 3.76 -15.92
CA ASP A 218 6.84 2.80 -16.94
C ASP A 218 5.31 2.69 -16.98
N ALA A 219 4.67 2.53 -15.84
CA ALA A 219 3.21 2.47 -15.75
C ALA A 219 2.55 3.80 -16.14
N TYR A 220 3.10 4.93 -15.70
CA TYR A 220 2.58 6.27 -15.98
C TYR A 220 2.64 6.61 -17.47
N PHE A 221 3.81 6.49 -18.10
CA PHE A 221 3.99 6.86 -19.50
C PHE A 221 3.31 5.87 -20.45
N LYS A 222 3.24 4.57 -20.11
CA LYS A 222 2.41 3.61 -20.88
C LYS A 222 0.95 4.01 -20.85
N ALA A 223 0.40 4.33 -19.68
CA ALA A 223 -1.00 4.75 -19.55
C ALA A 223 -1.31 6.03 -20.33
N ARG A 224 -0.38 6.98 -20.32
CA ARG A 224 -0.49 8.24 -21.06
C ARG A 224 -0.41 8.05 -22.58
N ALA A 225 0.42 7.12 -23.05
CA ALA A 225 0.58 6.82 -24.47
C ALA A 225 -0.63 6.08 -25.08
N LEU A 226 -1.48 5.47 -24.24
CA LEU A 226 -2.72 4.86 -24.71
C LEU A 226 -3.67 5.96 -25.22
N LYS A 227 -3.98 5.92 -26.53
CA LYS A 227 -5.09 6.68 -27.08
C LYS A 227 -6.39 6.19 -26.43
N PRO A 228 -7.34 7.09 -26.08
CA PRO A 228 -8.67 6.62 -25.72
C PRO A 228 -9.18 5.78 -26.90
N ALA A 229 -9.65 4.56 -26.62
CA ALA A 229 -10.39 3.80 -27.61
C ALA A 229 -11.50 4.73 -28.10
N ALA A 230 -11.53 4.99 -29.41
CA ALA A 230 -12.67 5.64 -30.03
C ALA A 230 -13.89 4.81 -29.63
N GLY A 231 -14.77 5.40 -28.83
CA GLY A 231 -16.05 4.77 -28.54
C GLY A 231 -16.86 4.77 -29.84
N ASP A 232 -17.18 3.57 -30.31
CA ASP A 232 -18.37 3.33 -31.14
C ASP A 232 -19.64 3.56 -30.31
#